data_AF-A0A535UBF0-F1
#
_entry.id   AF-A0A535UBF0-F1
#
_cell.length_a   1.000
_cell.length_b   1.000
_cell.length_c   1.000
_cell.angle_alpha   90.00
_cell.angle_beta   90.00
_cell.angle_gamma   90.00
#
_symmetry.space_group_name_H-M   'P 1'
#
loop_
_entity.id
_entity.type
_entity.pdbx_description
1 polymer ?
#
loop_
_entity_poly.entity_id
_entity_poly.type
_entity_poly.pdbx_seq_one_letter_code
_entity_poly.pdbx_strand_id
1 'polypeptide(L)'
;MRRRTSGLSTRQQNRLPTEKFAFPKKRKEPITDARHVRNAIARFDQVEGVTDAERDSAWKRIRAAARKYGIEIHARGWRSLMKGGKTGTSRRRARG
;
A
#
# COMPACT_ATOMS: atom_id res chain seq x y z
N MET A 1 -18.29 2.43 -20.42
CA MET A 1 -17.85 3.62 -19.64
C MET A 1 -16.55 3.31 -18.91
N ARG A 2 -15.44 4.01 -19.23
CA ARG A 2 -14.15 3.87 -18.51
C ARG A 2 -14.35 4.36 -17.08
N ARG A 3 -14.27 3.47 -16.09
CA ARG A 3 -14.10 3.83 -14.67
C ARG A 3 -12.82 4.67 -14.59
N ARG A 4 -12.93 6.00 -14.50
CA ARG A 4 -11.83 6.87 -14.12
C ARG A 4 -11.43 6.43 -12.71
N THR A 5 -10.40 5.58 -12.61
CA THR A 5 -9.79 5.21 -11.35
C THR A 5 -9.40 6.52 -10.68
N SER A 6 -10.15 6.91 -9.67
CA SER A 6 -9.97 8.19 -9.01
C SER A 6 -8.80 8.06 -8.03
N GLY A 7 -7.61 7.92 -8.61
CA GLY A 7 -6.35 8.19 -7.94
C GLY A 7 -6.02 9.66 -8.12
N LEU A 8 -5.24 10.21 -7.18
CA LEU A 8 -4.68 11.55 -7.31
C LEU A 8 -3.86 11.64 -8.61
N SER A 9 -3.99 12.75 -9.35
CA SER A 9 -3.09 13.05 -10.46
C SER A 9 -1.64 13.22 -9.97
N THR A 10 -0.65 13.03 -10.84
CA THR A 10 0.78 13.21 -10.51
C THR A 10 1.06 14.57 -9.88
N ARG A 11 0.43 15.64 -10.38
CA ARG A 11 0.56 16.99 -9.81
C ARG A 11 0.01 17.09 -8.39
N GLN A 12 -1.12 16.44 -8.11
CA GLN A 12 -1.68 16.39 -6.76
C GLN A 12 -0.80 15.56 -5.83
N GLN A 13 -0.27 14.43 -6.30
CA GLN A 13 0.64 13.60 -5.53
C GLN A 13 1.93 14.35 -5.17
N ASN A 14 2.51 15.14 -6.08
CA ASN A 14 3.73 15.90 -5.83
C ASN A 14 3.57 16.98 -4.76
N ARG A 15 2.37 17.53 -4.60
CA ARG A 15 2.06 18.54 -3.56
C ARG A 15 1.79 17.94 -2.19
N LEU A 16 1.61 16.62 -2.10
CA LEU A 16 1.41 15.97 -0.80
C LEU A 16 2.72 15.92 -0.02
N PRO A 17 2.67 16.21 1.29
CA PRO A 17 3.81 16.02 2.17
C PRO A 17 4.05 14.52 2.39
N THR A 18 5.29 14.15 2.70
CA THR A 18 5.73 12.74 2.61
C THR A 18 5.03 11.82 3.62
N GLU A 19 4.47 12.39 4.68
CA GLU A 19 3.72 11.69 5.73
C GLU A 19 2.36 11.20 5.23
N LYS A 20 1.90 11.70 4.07
CA LYS A 20 0.65 11.24 3.42
C LYS A 20 0.85 9.98 2.59
N PHE A 21 2.04 9.37 2.62
CA PHE A 21 2.34 8.12 1.93
C PHE A 21 2.69 7.04 2.94
N ALA A 22 2.24 5.81 2.69
CA ALA A 22 2.65 4.66 3.49
C ALA A 22 4.16 4.38 3.31
N PHE A 23 4.70 4.63 2.10
CA PHE A 23 6.13 4.55 1.79
C PHE A 23 6.69 5.94 1.42
N PRO A 24 7.04 6.79 2.39
CA PRO A 24 7.46 8.18 2.17
C PRO A 24 8.60 8.33 1.16
N LYS A 25 9.68 7.54 1.32
CA LYS A 25 10.87 7.60 0.45
C LYS A 25 10.57 7.26 -1.01
N LYS A 26 9.56 6.42 -1.25
CA LYS A 26 9.14 6.01 -2.60
C LYS A 26 7.95 6.82 -3.10
N ARG A 27 7.35 7.67 -2.26
CA ARG A 27 6.06 8.35 -2.49
C ARG A 27 4.98 7.39 -3.02
N LYS A 28 4.97 6.15 -2.50
CA LYS A 28 4.02 5.09 -2.89
C LYS A 28 2.92 4.92 -1.85
N GLU A 29 1.75 4.49 -2.32
CA GLU A 29 0.54 4.25 -1.54
C GLU A 29 0.11 5.46 -0.70
N PRO A 30 -0.52 6.47 -1.34
CA PRO A 30 -1.14 7.56 -0.61
C PRO A 30 -2.11 7.03 0.46
N ILE A 31 -2.23 7.73 1.58
CA ILE A 31 -3.13 7.41 2.70
C ILE A 31 -3.96 8.64 3.10
N THR A 32 -4.37 9.46 2.13
CA THR A 32 -5.05 10.76 2.34
C THR A 32 -6.55 10.68 2.55
N ASP A 33 -7.18 9.54 2.25
CA ASP A 33 -8.60 9.30 2.47
C ASP A 33 -8.88 7.79 2.61
N ALA A 34 -10.12 7.45 2.98
CA ALA A 34 -10.54 6.07 3.19
C ALA A 34 -10.26 5.16 1.99
N ARG A 35 -10.51 5.64 0.76
CA ARG A 35 -10.31 4.83 -0.45
C ARG A 35 -8.82 4.59 -0.69
N HIS A 36 -8.00 5.60 -0.51
CA HIS A 36 -6.55 5.48 -0.59
C HIS A 36 -6.00 4.47 0.43
N VAL A 37 -6.49 4.50 1.68
CA VAL A 37 -6.10 3.52 2.70
C VAL A 37 -6.51 2.10 2.31
N ARG A 38 -7.74 1.87 1.83
CA ARG A 38 -8.16 0.53 1.36
C ARG A 38 -7.30 0.04 0.20
N ASN A 39 -6.96 0.91 -0.75
CA ASN A 39 -6.06 0.59 -1.86
C ASN A 39 -4.65 0.23 -1.36
N ALA A 40 -4.12 1.00 -0.40
CA ALA A 40 -2.81 0.75 0.19
C ALA A 40 -2.73 -0.60 0.91
N ILE A 41 -3.81 -1.01 1.60
CA ILE A 41 -3.91 -2.35 2.21
C ILE A 41 -3.92 -3.43 1.12
N ALA A 42 -4.76 -3.27 0.10
CA ALA A 42 -4.96 -4.26 -0.96
C ALA A 42 -3.74 -4.45 -1.87
N ARG A 43 -2.85 -3.46 -1.97
CA ARG A 43 -1.64 -3.48 -2.82
C ARG A 43 -0.35 -3.57 -2.02
N PHE A 44 -0.43 -3.79 -0.71
CA PHE A 44 0.72 -3.76 0.16
C PHE A 44 1.82 -4.75 -0.26
N ASP A 45 1.43 -5.93 -0.75
CA ASP A 45 2.32 -6.98 -1.24
C ASP A 45 2.98 -6.64 -2.59
N GLN A 46 2.38 -5.74 -3.38
CA GLN A 46 2.88 -5.31 -4.69
C GLN A 46 3.98 -4.24 -4.61
N VAL A 47 4.24 -3.69 -3.41
CA VAL A 47 5.30 -2.70 -3.23
C VAL A 47 6.66 -3.42 -3.15
N GLU A 48 7.42 -3.31 -4.23
CA GLU A 48 8.78 -3.86 -4.35
C GLU A 48 9.88 -2.83 -4.05
N GLY A 49 11.10 -3.32 -3.80
CA GLY A 49 12.28 -2.48 -3.55
C GLY A 49 12.25 -1.76 -2.20
N VAL A 50 11.65 -2.40 -1.20
CA VAL A 50 11.53 -1.92 0.19
C VAL A 50 11.97 -3.02 1.15
N THR A 51 12.62 -2.60 2.23
CA THR A 51 13.04 -3.48 3.33
C THR A 51 11.87 -3.85 4.24
N ASP A 52 12.03 -4.92 5.03
CA ASP A 52 11.05 -5.29 6.06
C ASP A 52 10.78 -4.16 7.06
N ALA A 53 11.81 -3.41 7.45
CA ALA A 53 11.66 -2.25 8.34
C ALA A 53 10.83 -1.12 7.70
N GLU A 54 10.96 -0.92 6.39
CA GLU A 54 10.12 0.02 5.64
C GLU A 54 8.68 -0.50 5.55
N ARG A 55 8.46 -1.81 5.36
CA ARG A 55 7.13 -2.42 5.39
C ARG A 55 6.49 -2.29 6.77
N ASP A 56 7.22 -2.55 7.85
CA ASP A 56 6.71 -2.36 9.23
C ASP A 56 6.29 -0.90 9.47
N SER A 57 7.13 0.04 9.04
CA SER A 57 6.84 1.48 9.14
C SER A 57 5.62 1.88 8.31
N ALA A 58 5.50 1.35 7.09
CA ALA A 58 4.36 1.59 6.21
C ALA A 58 3.07 1.01 6.80
N TRP A 59 3.13 -0.20 7.35
CA TRP A 59 1.98 -0.85 7.99
C TRP A 59 1.48 -0.08 9.22
N LYS A 60 2.39 0.48 10.03
CA LYS A 60 2.02 1.39 11.13
C LYS A 60 1.27 2.62 10.63
N ARG A 61 1.76 3.26 9.56
CA ARG A 61 1.11 4.43 8.94
C ARG A 61 -0.28 4.11 8.39
N ILE A 62 -0.41 2.98 7.69
CA ILE A 62 -1.69 2.50 7.15
C ILE A 62 -2.70 2.25 8.28
N ARG A 63 -2.29 1.59 9.37
CA ARG A 63 -3.17 1.36 10.53
C ARG A 63 -3.60 2.67 11.19
N ALA A 64 -2.70 3.64 11.33
CA ALA A 64 -3.04 4.96 11.87
C ALA A 64 -4.07 5.69 10.99
N ALA A 65 -3.87 5.67 9.67
CA ALA A 65 -4.81 6.26 8.72
C ALA A 65 -6.15 5.50 8.71
N ALA A 66 -6.13 4.17 8.76
CA ALA A 66 -7.35 3.34 8.82
C ALA A 66 -8.19 3.68 10.04
N ARG A 67 -7.58 3.81 11.22
CA ARG A 67 -8.27 4.29 12.44
C ARG A 67 -8.88 5.67 12.25
N LYS A 68 -8.14 6.60 11.63
CA LYS A 68 -8.63 7.96 11.35
C LYS A 68 -9.85 7.97 10.42
N TYR A 69 -9.91 7.05 9.46
CA TYR A 69 -10.98 7.00 8.45
C TYR A 69 -12.05 5.92 8.76
N GLY A 70 -12.04 5.32 9.95
CA GLY A 70 -13.02 4.30 10.35
C GLY A 70 -12.95 3.01 9.53
N ILE A 71 -11.76 2.63 9.05
CA ILE A 71 -11.55 1.37 8.32
C ILE A 71 -11.05 0.33 9.31
N GLU A 72 -11.80 -0.76 9.42
CA GLU A 72 -11.41 -1.90 10.22
C GLU A 72 -10.37 -2.77 9.49
N ILE A 73 -9.32 -3.15 10.19
CA ILE A 73 -8.26 -4.03 9.70
C ILE A 73 -8.14 -5.20 10.67
N HIS A 74 -8.56 -6.39 10.24
CA HIS A 74 -8.43 -7.61 11.03
C HIS A 74 -7.03 -8.27 10.92
N ALA A 75 -6.22 -7.83 9.95
CA ALA A 75 -4.86 -8.33 9.78
C ALA A 75 -3.97 -7.90 10.96
N ARG A 76 -3.39 -8.87 11.68
CA ARG A 76 -2.48 -8.62 12.80
C ARG A 76 -1.18 -7.94 12.36
N GLY A 77 -0.74 -8.18 11.13
CA GLY A 77 0.48 -7.63 10.57
C GLY A 77 0.48 -7.70 9.05
N TRP A 78 1.30 -6.89 8.39
CA TRP A 78 1.41 -6.93 6.93
C TRP A 78 1.90 -8.28 6.40
N ARG A 79 2.63 -9.05 7.21
CA ARG A 79 3.08 -10.41 6.86
C ARG A 79 1.91 -11.35 6.56
N SER A 80 0.76 -11.17 7.20
CA SER A 80 -0.44 -11.97 6.90
C SER A 80 -1.13 -11.55 5.60
N LEU A 81 -0.77 -10.40 5.03
CA LEU A 81 -1.27 -9.92 3.73
C LEU A 81 -0.40 -10.39 2.56
N MET A 82 0.84 -10.79 2.82
CA MET A 82 1.73 -11.33 1.78
C MET A 82 1.24 -12.73 1.39
N LYS A 83 0.82 -12.92 0.13
CA LYS A 83 0.52 -14.26 -0.39
C LYS A 83 1.81 -15.10 -0.38
N GLY A 84 1.89 -16.05 0.55
CA GLY A 84 2.97 -17.03 0.63
C GLY A 84 4.07 -16.61 1.59
N GLY A 85 3.84 -16.80 2.89
CA GLY A 85 4.94 -16.91 3.84
C GLY A 85 5.84 -18.08 3.47
N LYS A 86 6.82 -17.83 2.60
CA LYS A 86 8.03 -18.59 2.27
C LYS A 86 8.76 -17.86 1.15
N THR A 87 10.05 -17.66 1.34
CA THR A 87 11.00 -17.29 0.30
C THR A 87 10.79 -18.11 -0.98
N GLY A 88 10.82 -17.42 -2.13
CA GLY A 88 11.01 -18.00 -3.47
C GLY A 88 9.81 -18.73 -4.09
N THR A 89 9.27 -18.17 -5.17
CA THR A 89 9.01 -18.92 -6.42
C THR A 89 8.77 -17.93 -7.54
N SER A 90 9.73 -17.92 -8.46
CA SER A 90 9.55 -17.66 -9.88
C SER A 90 8.11 -17.95 -10.33
N ARG A 91 7.30 -16.91 -10.59
CA ARG A 91 6.26 -17.05 -11.62
C ARG A 91 6.97 -17.00 -12.95
N ARG A 92 7.53 -18.15 -13.32
CA ARG A 92 7.73 -18.55 -14.71
C ARG A 92 6.41 -18.24 -15.42
N ARG A 93 6.48 -17.31 -16.38
CA ARG A 93 5.41 -17.09 -17.34
C ARG A 93 5.15 -18.43 -18.02
N ALA A 94 4.02 -19.05 -17.70
CA ALA A 94 3.39 -20.04 -18.55
C ALA A 94 2.26 -19.32 -19.29
N ARG A 95 2.61 -18.81 -20.47
CA ARG A 95 1.76 -18.47 -21.62
C ARG A 95 2.74 -18.62 -22.78
N GLY A 96 2.76 -19.73 -23.49
CA GLY A 96 1.68 -20.21 -24.35
C GLY A 96 2.25 -20.09 -25.76
#